data_AF-A0A443QBI9-F1
#
_entry.id   AF-A0A443QBI9-F1
#
_cell.length_a   1.000
_cell.length_b   1.000
_cell.length_c   1.000
_cell.angle_alpha   90.00
_cell.angle_beta   90.00
_cell.angle_gamma   90.00
#
_symmetry.space_group_name_H-M   'P 1'
#
loop_
_entity.id
_entity.type
_entity.pdbx_description
1 polymer ?
#
loop_
_entity_poly.entity_id
_entity_poly.type
_entity_poly.pdbx_seq_one_letter_code
_entity_poly.pdbx_strand_id
1 'polypeptide(L)'
;MAAIHELSMITPLPELELFAVPPTQTSIEKDLCTEHRPIATIDSRSSIEFLIHSAADEYINLRETSLYLKMKITISKNDKTLLKSEDWSGVKPVKNFMHSLFQQVSILATLKSILRAQHMRIEPFSTRFFGASKEAKESFLSAVELDEISRNTFRESSAVKEFDLMGRLHLDLTFQDRALIGGSTIRLKLIPNDPKFFLNVNYGLSVDISFIE
;
A
#
# COMPACT_ATOMS: atom_id res chain seq x y z
N MET A 1 -5.32 35.07 -4.54
CA MET A 1 -5.48 34.73 -5.97
C MET A 1 -4.32 33.85 -6.36
N ALA A 2 -4.58 32.60 -6.74
CA ALA A 2 -3.53 31.65 -7.13
C ALA A 2 -2.89 32.08 -8.46
N ALA A 3 -1.59 31.87 -8.62
CA ALA A 3 -0.89 32.16 -9.87
C ALA A 3 -1.36 31.16 -10.94
N ILE A 4 -2.13 31.65 -11.91
CA ILE A 4 -2.60 30.87 -13.05
C ILE A 4 -1.51 30.90 -14.12
N HIS A 5 -1.13 29.74 -14.65
CA HIS A 5 -0.09 29.63 -15.67
C HIS A 5 -0.59 30.17 -17.02
N GLU A 6 0.22 30.95 -17.74
CA GLU A 6 -0.19 31.65 -18.98
C GLU A 6 -0.67 30.70 -20.09
N LEU A 7 -0.13 29.48 -20.14
CA LEU A 7 -0.56 28.43 -21.10
C LEU A 7 -1.78 27.63 -20.64
N SER A 8 -2.33 27.88 -19.45
CA SER A 8 -3.48 27.13 -18.97
C SER A 8 -4.78 27.65 -19.60
N MET A 9 -5.51 26.75 -20.24
CA MET A 9 -6.85 27.01 -20.78
C MET A 9 -7.89 26.96 -19.65
N ILE A 10 -8.91 27.82 -19.72
CA ILE A 10 -10.07 27.71 -18.84
C ILE A 10 -10.78 26.38 -19.14
N THR A 11 -10.83 25.51 -18.14
CA THR A 11 -11.50 24.23 -18.24
C THR A 11 -12.75 24.30 -17.35
N PRO A 12 -13.97 24.28 -17.91
CA PRO A 12 -15.16 24.17 -17.08
C PRO A 12 -15.14 22.82 -16.37
N LEU A 13 -15.53 22.79 -15.09
CA LEU A 13 -15.72 21.52 -14.40
C LEU A 13 -16.89 20.79 -15.08
N PRO A 14 -16.68 19.60 -15.66
CA PRO A 14 -17.73 18.90 -16.39
C PRO A 14 -18.95 18.58 -15.49
N GLU A 15 -18.74 18.50 -14.17
CA GLU A 15 -19.79 18.31 -13.17
C GLU A 15 -20.76 19.50 -13.03
N LEU A 16 -20.34 20.71 -13.44
CA LEU A 16 -21.11 21.95 -13.28
C LEU A 16 -21.83 22.37 -14.57
N GLU A 17 -21.45 21.82 -15.73
CA GLU A 17 -22.09 22.12 -17.01
C GLU A 17 -23.24 21.14 -17.30
N LEU A 18 -24.38 21.36 -16.64
CA LEU A 18 -25.55 20.49 -16.69
C LEU A 18 -26.26 20.44 -18.07
N PHE A 19 -26.03 21.43 -18.93
CA PHE A 19 -26.76 21.60 -20.19
C PHE A 19 -25.88 21.48 -21.44
N ALA A 20 -24.55 21.38 -21.26
CA ALA A 20 -23.64 21.20 -22.38
C ALA A 20 -23.50 19.72 -22.71
N VAL A 21 -23.30 19.41 -23.99
CA VAL A 21 -22.93 18.06 -24.40
C VAL A 21 -21.47 17.83 -23.97
N PRO A 22 -21.17 16.80 -23.15
CA PRO A 22 -19.81 16.58 -22.68
C PRO A 22 -18.89 16.22 -23.86
N PRO A 23 -17.64 16.72 -23.88
CA PRO A 23 -16.68 16.34 -24.91
C PRO A 23 -16.31 14.85 -24.79
N THR A 24 -16.24 14.15 -25.91
CA THR A 24 -15.81 12.75 -25.95
C THR A 24 -14.29 12.68 -26.12
N GLN A 25 -13.61 12.03 -25.18
CA GLN A 25 -12.18 11.79 -25.26
C GLN A 25 -11.89 10.65 -26.25
N THR A 26 -11.21 10.95 -27.35
CA THR A 26 -10.81 9.95 -28.37
C THR A 26 -9.33 9.58 -28.30
N SER A 27 -8.53 10.27 -27.48
CA SER A 27 -7.07 10.09 -27.45
C SER A 27 -6.59 8.86 -26.69
N ILE A 28 -7.41 8.29 -25.81
CA ILE A 28 -7.08 7.07 -25.06
C ILE A 28 -7.88 5.93 -25.69
N GLU A 29 -7.18 4.98 -26.32
CA GLU A 29 -7.84 3.86 -26.99
C GLU A 29 -8.35 2.80 -26.01
N LYS A 30 -7.52 2.47 -25.01
CA LYS A 30 -7.77 1.39 -24.04
C LYS A 30 -7.10 1.71 -22.71
N ASP A 31 -7.69 1.19 -21.65
CA ASP A 31 -7.11 1.17 -20.30
C ASP A 31 -6.73 -0.27 -19.92
N LEU A 32 -5.57 -0.45 -19.30
CA LEU A 32 -4.97 -1.76 -19.01
C LEU A 32 -4.46 -1.80 -17.58
N CYS A 33 -4.89 -2.80 -16.81
CA CYS A 33 -4.36 -3.08 -15.49
C CYS A 33 -3.34 -4.23 -15.59
N THR A 34 -2.09 -3.98 -15.17
CA THR A 34 -1.01 -4.96 -15.25
C THR A 34 -0.54 -5.39 -13.86
N GLU A 35 -0.33 -6.69 -13.69
CA GLU A 35 0.22 -7.27 -12.47
C GLU A 35 1.74 -7.44 -12.58
N HIS A 36 2.47 -7.01 -11.54
CA HIS A 36 3.93 -7.11 -11.49
C HIS A 36 4.35 -7.88 -10.24
N ARG A 37 5.21 -8.90 -10.41
CA ARG A 37 5.78 -9.69 -9.32
C ARG A 37 7.17 -9.15 -8.89
N PRO A 38 7.62 -9.43 -7.66
CA PRO A 38 8.97 -9.07 -7.22
C PRO A 38 10.06 -9.70 -8.09
N ILE A 39 11.19 -9.00 -8.24
CA ILE A 39 12.35 -9.48 -9.01
C ILE A 39 13.09 -10.60 -8.27
N ALA A 40 13.19 -10.47 -6.95
CA ALA A 40 13.94 -11.36 -6.08
C ALA A 40 13.03 -12.24 -5.23
N THR A 41 13.57 -13.35 -4.75
CA THR A 41 12.92 -14.19 -3.75
C THR A 41 12.63 -13.39 -2.49
N ILE A 42 11.40 -13.48 -2.02
CA ILE A 42 10.92 -12.68 -0.89
C ILE A 42 11.47 -13.27 0.41
N ASP A 43 12.17 -12.45 1.19
CA ASP A 43 12.57 -12.77 2.56
C ASP A 43 12.19 -11.61 3.50
N SER A 44 11.83 -11.94 4.74
CA SER A 44 11.25 -11.02 5.73
C SER A 44 12.16 -9.88 6.14
N ARG A 45 13.47 -10.03 5.95
CA ARG A 45 14.47 -8.99 6.26
C ARG A 45 15.06 -8.33 5.02
N SER A 46 14.76 -8.85 3.83
CA SER A 46 15.31 -8.36 2.57
C SER A 46 14.47 -7.22 1.99
N SER A 47 15.09 -6.36 1.18
CA SER A 47 14.31 -5.36 0.43
C SER A 47 13.60 -6.01 -0.75
N ILE A 48 12.30 -5.72 -0.90
CA ILE A 48 11.48 -6.21 -1.99
C ILE A 48 11.52 -5.16 -3.12
N GLU A 49 11.85 -5.61 -4.33
CA GLU A 49 12.00 -4.72 -5.49
C GLU A 49 11.07 -5.17 -6.63
N PHE A 50 10.32 -4.22 -7.19
CA PHE A 50 9.50 -4.38 -8.38
C PHE A 50 10.06 -3.57 -9.53
N LEU A 51 9.99 -4.12 -10.74
CA LEU A 51 10.38 -3.47 -11.97
C LEU A 51 9.17 -3.41 -12.90
N ILE A 52 8.69 -2.20 -13.13
CA ILE A 52 7.56 -1.91 -14.01
C ILE A 52 8.13 -1.33 -15.30
N HIS A 53 7.90 -2.03 -16.40
CA HIS A 53 8.28 -1.60 -17.74
C HIS A 53 7.05 -1.05 -18.46
N SER A 54 7.19 0.09 -19.12
CA SER A 54 6.14 0.68 -19.95
C SER A 54 6.68 0.99 -21.33
N ALA A 55 5.87 0.76 -22.36
CA ALA A 55 6.19 1.12 -23.74
C ALA A 55 6.12 2.65 -23.93
N ALA A 56 6.74 3.16 -25.00
CA ALA A 56 6.77 4.61 -25.28
C ALA A 56 5.38 5.20 -25.59
N ASP A 57 4.46 4.37 -26.09
CA ASP A 57 3.12 4.79 -26.53
C ASP A 57 2.05 4.70 -25.42
N GLU A 58 2.46 4.30 -24.22
CA GLU A 58 1.56 4.11 -23.07
C GLU A 58 1.75 5.21 -22.04
N TYR A 59 0.75 5.43 -21.19
CA TYR A 59 0.87 6.28 -20.00
C TYR A 59 0.71 5.42 -18.76
N ILE A 60 1.55 5.68 -17.75
CA ILE A 60 1.48 4.95 -16.48
C ILE A 60 0.67 5.78 -15.49
N ASN A 61 -0.49 5.26 -15.09
CA ASN A 61 -1.27 5.86 -14.02
C ASN A 61 -0.89 5.22 -12.66
N LEU A 62 -0.14 5.96 -11.83
CA LEU A 62 0.24 5.50 -10.49
C LEU A 62 -0.85 5.67 -9.43
N ARG A 63 -1.93 6.42 -9.72
CA ARG A 63 -3.00 6.72 -8.75
C ARG A 63 -3.79 5.48 -8.35
N GLU A 64 -3.95 4.56 -9.30
CA GLU A 64 -4.73 3.34 -9.13
C GLU A 64 -3.86 2.12 -8.80
N THR A 65 -2.58 2.34 -8.49
CA THR A 65 -1.68 1.26 -8.10
C THR A 65 -1.99 0.81 -6.67
N SER A 66 -2.23 -0.50 -6.49
CA SER A 66 -2.37 -1.15 -5.20
C SER A 66 -1.33 -2.25 -5.03
N LEU A 67 -0.82 -2.40 -3.81
CA LEU A 67 0.07 -3.48 -3.42
C LEU A 67 -0.77 -4.61 -2.83
N TYR A 68 -0.66 -5.79 -3.43
CA TYR A 68 -1.09 -7.05 -2.84
C TYR A 68 0.05 -7.66 -2.03
N LEU A 69 -0.25 -8.19 -0.85
CA LEU A 69 0.71 -8.84 0.02
C LEU A 69 0.06 -10.04 0.69
N LYS A 70 0.69 -11.21 0.55
CA LYS A 70 0.35 -12.40 1.29
C LYS A 70 1.43 -12.71 2.31
N MET A 71 1.06 -12.77 3.58
CA MET A 71 2.00 -13.03 4.68
C MET A 71 1.55 -14.17 5.55
N LYS A 72 2.52 -14.79 6.22
CA LYS A 72 2.32 -15.84 7.20
C LYS A 72 2.98 -15.46 8.52
N ILE A 73 2.18 -15.50 9.57
CA ILE A 73 2.59 -15.23 10.95
C ILE A 73 2.67 -16.57 11.68
N THR A 74 3.82 -16.85 12.26
CA THR A 74 4.07 -18.04 13.09
C THR A 74 4.38 -17.58 14.52
N ILE A 75 3.66 -18.12 15.50
CA ILE A 75 3.88 -17.78 16.91
C ILE A 75 4.60 -18.95 17.59
N SER A 76 5.63 -18.66 18.39
CA SER A 76 6.31 -19.65 19.24
C SER A 76 6.37 -19.17 20.69
N LYS A 77 6.08 -20.07 21.64
CA LYS A 77 6.31 -19.83 23.07
C LYS A 77 7.74 -20.19 23.44
N ASN A 78 8.33 -19.42 24.36
CA ASN A 78 9.65 -19.73 24.92
C ASN A 78 9.68 -21.09 25.67
N ASP A 79 8.54 -21.55 26.19
CA ASP A 79 8.46 -22.76 27.02
C ASP A 79 8.25 -24.08 26.23
N LYS A 80 8.34 -24.08 24.88
CA LYS A 80 8.11 -25.26 24.01
C LYS A 80 6.76 -25.97 24.24
N THR A 81 5.81 -25.34 24.93
CA THR A 81 4.46 -25.86 25.16
C THR A 81 3.55 -25.56 23.97
N LEU A 82 2.54 -26.41 23.77
CA LEU A 82 1.55 -26.25 22.69
C LEU A 82 0.82 -24.91 22.82
N LEU A 83 0.68 -24.20 21.70
CA LEU A 83 -0.06 -22.95 21.60
C LEU A 83 -1.55 -23.21 21.86
N LYS A 84 -2.16 -22.40 22.71
CA LYS A 84 -3.61 -22.40 22.95
C LYS A 84 -4.24 -21.22 22.23
N SER A 85 -5.52 -21.32 21.89
CA SER A 85 -6.28 -20.23 21.24
C SER A 85 -6.27 -18.92 22.03
N GLU A 86 -6.03 -18.97 23.35
CA GLU A 86 -5.92 -17.79 24.22
C GLU A 86 -4.66 -16.96 23.97
N ASP A 87 -3.57 -17.57 23.50
CA ASP A 87 -2.29 -16.87 23.27
C ASP A 87 -2.40 -15.87 22.11
N TRP A 88 -3.27 -16.17 21.15
CA TRP A 88 -3.58 -15.29 20.03
C TRP A 88 -4.25 -13.98 20.45
N SER A 89 -4.96 -13.96 21.59
CA SER A 89 -5.48 -12.72 22.20
C SER A 89 -4.37 -11.75 22.60
N GLY A 90 -3.15 -12.27 22.81
CA GLY A 90 -1.95 -11.51 23.14
C GLY A 90 -1.24 -10.89 21.93
N VAL A 91 -1.60 -11.25 20.70
CA VAL A 91 -1.02 -10.69 19.48
C VAL A 91 -2.03 -9.77 18.82
N LYS A 92 -1.75 -8.47 18.81
CA LYS A 92 -2.64 -7.45 18.25
C LYS A 92 -1.92 -6.65 17.17
N PRO A 93 -2.45 -6.55 15.95
CA PRO A 93 -1.88 -5.71 14.92
C PRO A 93 -2.03 -4.23 15.31
N VAL A 94 -1.02 -3.44 14.95
CA VAL A 94 -1.07 -1.98 15.09
C VAL A 94 -2.03 -1.41 14.04
N LYS A 95 -2.68 -0.28 14.37
CA LYS A 95 -3.53 0.45 13.42
C LYS A 95 -2.71 0.82 12.17
N ASN A 96 -3.33 0.77 10.97
CA ASN A 96 -2.61 0.91 9.68
C ASN A 96 -1.55 -0.19 9.50
N PHE A 97 -1.95 -1.44 9.69
CA PHE A 97 -1.04 -2.59 9.64
C PHE A 97 -0.18 -2.61 8.37
N MET A 98 -0.80 -2.54 7.18
CA MET A 98 -0.08 -2.55 5.89
C MET A 98 0.99 -1.45 5.77
N HIS A 99 0.67 -0.21 6.16
CA HIS A 99 1.63 0.89 6.10
C HIS A 99 2.72 0.81 7.18
N SER A 100 2.48 0.06 8.26
CA SER A 100 3.45 -0.11 9.35
C SER A 100 4.45 -1.24 9.08
N LEU A 101 4.13 -2.15 8.14
CA LEU A 101 5.01 -3.24 7.71
C LEU A 101 6.26 -2.73 7.01
N PHE A 102 6.20 -1.59 6.33
CA PHE A 102 7.32 -1.06 5.56
C PHE A 102 7.91 0.16 6.26
N GLN A 103 9.22 0.15 6.49
CA GLN A 103 9.94 1.28 7.07
C GLN A 103 10.10 2.39 6.03
N GLN A 104 10.49 2.00 4.82
CA GLN A 104 10.81 2.92 3.73
C GLN A 104 10.29 2.38 2.41
N VAL A 105 9.72 3.27 1.60
CA VAL A 105 9.40 3.00 0.20
C VAL A 105 10.05 4.05 -0.69
N SER A 106 10.71 3.60 -1.74
CA SER A 106 11.38 4.45 -2.72
C SER A 106 10.91 4.13 -4.13
N ILE A 107 10.68 5.16 -4.93
CA ILE A 107 10.40 5.05 -6.36
C ILE A 107 11.57 5.66 -7.13
N LEU A 108 12.16 4.87 -8.04
CA LEU A 108 13.21 5.30 -8.96
C LEU A 108 12.65 5.23 -10.38
N ALA A 109 12.77 6.29 -11.17
CA ALA A 109 12.42 6.24 -12.60
C ALA A 109 13.68 6.39 -13.45
N THR A 110 13.85 5.44 -14.37
CA THR A 110 14.85 5.31 -15.45
C THR A 110 16.34 5.42 -15.10
N LEU A 111 16.76 6.06 -13.98
CA LEU A 111 18.10 6.02 -13.36
C LEU A 111 18.28 7.06 -12.22
N LYS A 112 17.31 7.97 -12.01
CA LYS A 112 17.36 8.98 -10.94
C LYS A 112 16.35 8.65 -9.86
N SER A 113 16.78 8.68 -8.59
CA SER A 113 15.83 8.61 -7.47
C SER A 113 15.00 9.88 -7.47
N ILE A 114 13.73 9.76 -7.86
CA ILE A 114 12.82 10.91 -7.87
C ILE A 114 12.35 11.17 -6.43
N LEU A 115 11.95 10.12 -5.70
CA LEU A 115 11.41 10.27 -4.34
C LEU A 115 11.82 9.10 -3.43
N ARG A 116 12.14 9.46 -2.19
CA ARG A 116 12.44 8.53 -1.09
C ARG A 116 11.58 8.92 0.12
N ALA A 117 10.57 8.15 0.43
CA ALA A 117 9.77 8.33 1.64
C ALA A 117 10.45 7.58 2.78
N GLN A 118 11.29 8.28 3.57
CA GLN A 118 12.00 7.70 4.72
C GLN A 118 11.09 7.42 5.94
N HIS A 119 9.85 7.90 5.91
CA HIS A 119 8.90 7.78 7.01
C HIS A 119 7.50 7.45 6.53
N MET A 120 7.35 6.25 5.95
CA MET A 120 6.05 5.72 5.52
C MET A 120 5.00 5.66 6.65
N ARG A 121 5.40 5.85 7.92
CA ARG A 121 4.47 5.98 9.04
C ARG A 121 3.79 7.35 9.13
N ILE A 122 4.54 8.44 8.95
CA ILE A 122 4.07 9.77 9.38
C ILE A 122 3.05 10.34 8.40
N GLU A 123 3.29 10.18 7.09
CA GLU A 123 2.40 10.74 6.06
C GLU A 123 1.01 10.09 5.99
N PRO A 124 0.86 8.75 5.97
CA PRO A 124 -0.46 8.14 6.04
C PRO A 124 -1.13 8.34 7.42
N PHE A 125 -0.35 8.56 8.47
CA PHE A 125 -0.90 8.92 9.78
C PHE A 125 -1.41 10.36 9.79
N SER A 126 -0.64 11.34 9.30
CA SER A 126 -1.03 12.75 9.29
C SER A 126 -2.28 12.96 8.43
N THR A 127 -2.33 12.38 7.23
CA THR A 127 -3.51 12.41 6.36
C THR A 127 -4.72 11.71 6.98
N ARG A 128 -4.52 10.60 7.70
CA ARG A 128 -5.58 9.96 8.49
C ARG A 128 -6.09 10.85 9.62
N PHE A 129 -5.21 11.57 10.31
CA PHE A 129 -5.60 12.41 11.43
C PHE A 129 -6.30 13.69 10.96
N PHE A 130 -5.76 14.37 9.96
CA PHE A 130 -6.19 15.70 9.54
C PHE A 130 -7.13 15.73 8.33
N GLY A 131 -7.10 14.73 7.43
CA GLY A 131 -7.77 14.81 6.12
C GLY A 131 -9.05 13.98 5.96
N ALA A 132 -9.27 12.93 6.76
CA ALA A 132 -10.41 12.03 6.58
C ALA A 132 -11.55 12.32 7.58
N SER A 133 -12.81 12.14 7.16
CA SER A 133 -13.96 12.08 8.08
C SER A 133 -13.87 10.84 8.97
N LYS A 134 -14.57 10.82 10.10
CA LYS A 134 -14.51 9.70 11.05
C LYS A 134 -14.98 8.39 10.39
N GLU A 135 -15.99 8.47 9.51
CA GLU A 135 -16.50 7.34 8.73
C GLU A 135 -15.48 6.85 7.68
N ALA A 136 -14.80 7.78 7.00
CA ALA A 136 -13.79 7.42 6.01
C ALA A 136 -12.57 6.73 6.65
N LYS A 137 -12.24 7.06 7.90
CA LYS A 137 -11.13 6.43 8.65
C LYS A 137 -11.40 4.97 9.05
N GLU A 138 -12.66 4.55 9.08
CA GLU A 138 -13.07 3.19 9.40
C GLU A 138 -13.21 2.31 8.14
N SER A 139 -13.45 2.91 6.98
CA SER A 139 -13.63 2.21 5.70
C SER A 139 -12.39 2.24 4.78
N PHE A 140 -11.75 3.40 4.56
CA PHE A 140 -10.69 3.55 3.55
C PHE A 140 -9.27 3.19 4.03
N LEU A 141 -9.06 3.04 5.35
CA LEU A 141 -7.71 2.97 5.95
C LEU A 141 -7.49 1.81 6.94
N SER A 142 -8.49 0.94 7.15
CA SER A 142 -8.15 -0.45 7.46
C SER A 142 -7.64 -1.05 6.17
N ALA A 143 -6.42 -1.60 6.17
CA ALA A 143 -6.02 -2.51 5.10
C ALA A 143 -7.19 -3.47 4.89
N VAL A 144 -7.75 -3.48 3.68
CA VAL A 144 -8.87 -4.36 3.34
C VAL A 144 -8.29 -5.77 3.38
N GLU A 145 -8.49 -6.45 4.50
CA GLU A 145 -8.48 -7.90 4.54
C GLU A 145 -9.59 -8.30 3.56
N LEU A 146 -9.24 -9.04 2.51
CA LEU A 146 -10.17 -9.39 1.43
C LEU A 146 -11.34 -10.27 1.91
N ASP A 147 -11.30 -10.72 3.16
CA ASP A 147 -12.45 -11.27 3.87
C ASP A 147 -13.02 -10.23 4.86
N GLU A 148 -14.24 -9.79 4.57
CA GLU A 148 -15.09 -9.03 5.48
C GLU A 148 -15.14 -9.75 6.85
N ILE A 149 -15.01 -9.00 7.96
CA ILE A 149 -14.99 -9.47 9.38
C ILE A 149 -13.54 -9.80 9.82
N SER A 150 -12.74 -8.92 10.45
CA SER A 150 -12.94 -8.53 11.85
C SER A 150 -11.64 -8.09 12.57
N ARG A 151 -11.77 -7.35 13.69
CA ARG A 151 -10.75 -7.38 14.76
C ARG A 151 -10.72 -8.72 15.52
N ASN A 152 -11.44 -9.73 15.04
CA ASN A 152 -11.61 -11.07 15.61
C ASN A 152 -10.85 -12.14 14.81
N THR A 153 -10.21 -11.82 13.67
CA THR A 153 -9.48 -12.80 12.85
C THR A 153 -8.22 -13.32 13.56
N PHE A 154 -7.71 -12.63 14.58
CA PHE A 154 -6.66 -13.13 15.48
C PHE A 154 -7.23 -14.03 16.61
N ARG A 155 -8.43 -14.62 16.50
CA ARG A 155 -9.00 -15.50 17.55
C ARG A 155 -9.04 -16.99 17.21
N GLU A 156 -8.46 -17.41 16.09
CA GLU A 156 -8.54 -18.81 15.66
C GLU A 156 -7.26 -19.62 15.93
N SER A 157 -7.46 -20.92 16.07
CA SER A 157 -6.67 -21.87 16.87
C SER A 157 -5.55 -22.60 16.12
N SER A 158 -4.95 -22.00 15.08
CA SER A 158 -3.81 -22.60 14.38
C SER A 158 -2.50 -21.89 14.76
N ALA A 159 -1.40 -22.63 14.91
CA ALA A 159 -0.08 -22.06 15.27
C ALA A 159 0.51 -21.13 14.18
N VAL A 160 -0.05 -21.23 12.99
CA VAL A 160 0.34 -20.52 11.77
C VAL A 160 -0.91 -19.89 11.19
N LYS A 161 -0.84 -18.61 10.81
CA LYS A 161 -1.92 -17.94 10.10
C LYS A 161 -1.41 -17.18 8.88
N GLU A 162 -2.10 -17.37 7.76
CA GLU A 162 -1.89 -16.64 6.52
C GLU A 162 -2.88 -15.47 6.46
N PHE A 163 -2.42 -14.34 5.94
CA PHE A 163 -3.21 -13.11 5.78
C PHE A 163 -2.94 -12.52 4.40
N ASP A 164 -4.04 -12.17 3.74
CA ASP A 164 -4.03 -11.48 2.45
C ASP A 164 -4.42 -10.02 2.68
N LEU A 165 -3.54 -9.12 2.26
CA LEU A 165 -3.72 -7.68 2.39
C LEU A 165 -3.63 -7.03 1.02
N MET A 166 -4.57 -6.13 0.75
CA MET A 166 -4.50 -5.26 -0.42
C MET A 166 -4.65 -3.81 0.02
N GLY A 167 -3.82 -2.93 -0.54
CA GLY A 167 -4.00 -1.50 -0.31
C GLY A 167 -3.07 -0.63 -1.14
N ARG A 168 -3.42 0.67 -1.22
CA ARG A 168 -2.63 1.65 -1.95
C ARG A 168 -1.39 2.05 -1.16
N LEU A 169 -0.28 2.29 -1.85
CA LEU A 169 0.91 2.87 -1.23
C LEU A 169 0.70 4.36 -1.00
N HIS A 170 1.17 4.89 0.13
CA HIS A 170 1.02 6.31 0.45
C HIS A 170 2.29 7.06 0.04
N LEU A 171 2.37 7.46 -1.23
CA LEU A 171 3.53 8.15 -1.82
C LEU A 171 3.05 9.37 -2.60
N ASP A 172 3.82 10.45 -2.66
CA ASP A 172 3.40 11.66 -3.37
C ASP A 172 3.06 11.39 -4.85
N LEU A 173 3.77 10.48 -5.51
CA LEU A 173 3.50 10.07 -6.90
C LEU A 173 2.17 9.32 -7.07
N THR A 174 1.70 8.61 -6.04
CA THR A 174 0.41 7.92 -6.10
C THR A 174 -0.77 8.85 -5.81
N PHE A 175 -0.50 10.07 -5.33
CA PHE A 175 -1.51 11.11 -5.10
C PHE A 175 -1.57 12.17 -6.22
N GLN A 176 -0.70 12.07 -7.23
CA GLN A 176 -0.74 12.97 -8.36
C GLN A 176 -1.84 12.55 -9.35
N ASP A 177 -2.56 13.53 -9.89
CA ASP A 177 -3.59 13.32 -10.91
C ASP A 177 -3.02 13.21 -12.34
N ARG A 178 -1.70 13.36 -12.50
CA ARG A 178 -1.03 13.32 -13.81
C ARG A 178 -0.39 11.96 -14.02
N ALA A 179 -0.74 11.31 -15.13
CA ALA A 179 -0.08 10.08 -15.56
C ALA A 179 1.39 10.36 -15.95
N LEU A 180 2.25 9.38 -15.69
CA LEU A 180 3.64 9.42 -16.11
C LEU A 180 3.75 9.02 -17.58
N ILE A 181 4.71 9.62 -18.28
CA ILE A 181 5.01 9.27 -19.67
C ILE A 181 5.57 7.85 -19.75
N GLY A 182 5.14 7.14 -20.79
CA GLY A 182 5.67 5.84 -21.17
C GLY A 182 7.13 5.86 -21.55
N GLY A 183 7.68 4.67 -21.78
CA GLY A 183 9.10 4.48 -22.10
C GLY A 183 10.03 4.67 -20.90
N SER A 184 9.48 4.93 -19.72
CA SER A 184 10.23 4.99 -18.46
C SER A 184 10.14 3.66 -17.70
N THR A 185 11.24 3.23 -17.10
CA THR A 185 11.25 2.06 -16.22
C THR A 185 11.10 2.53 -14.78
N ILE A 186 10.05 2.09 -14.10
CA ILE A 186 9.82 2.42 -12.70
C ILE A 186 10.31 1.26 -11.84
N ARG A 187 11.20 1.57 -10.89
CA ARG A 187 11.63 0.64 -9.85
C ARG A 187 11.04 1.06 -8.52
N LEU A 188 10.25 0.18 -7.93
CA LEU A 188 9.71 0.34 -6.59
C LEU A 188 10.54 -0.52 -5.63
N LYS A 189 11.12 0.10 -4.60
CA LYS A 189 11.87 -0.60 -3.55
C LYS A 189 11.14 -0.42 -2.21
N LEU A 190 10.76 -1.54 -1.61
CA LEU A 190 10.13 -1.63 -0.29
C LEU A 190 11.14 -2.21 0.70
N ILE A 191 11.31 -1.56 1.85
CA ILE A 191 12.14 -2.06 2.95
C ILE A 191 11.20 -2.47 4.10
N PRO A 192 11.14 -3.76 4.47
CA PRO A 192 10.31 -4.22 5.57
C PRO A 192 10.83 -3.68 6.91
N ASN A 193 9.92 -3.55 7.87
CA ASN A 193 10.17 -3.04 9.21
C ASN A 193 10.29 -4.18 10.22
N ASP A 194 10.80 -3.89 11.42
CA ASP A 194 10.92 -4.87 12.48
C ASP A 194 9.54 -5.34 12.99
N PRO A 195 9.34 -6.64 13.26
CA PRO A 195 8.06 -7.20 13.75
C PRO A 195 7.49 -6.51 14.99
N LYS A 196 8.37 -6.01 15.87
CA LYS A 196 7.99 -5.27 17.10
C LYS A 196 7.23 -3.99 16.82
N PHE A 197 7.34 -3.44 15.61
CA PHE A 197 6.77 -2.17 15.26
C PHE A 197 5.29 -2.25 14.88
N PHE A 198 4.88 -3.36 14.27
CA PHE A 198 3.53 -3.52 13.72
C PHE A 198 2.70 -4.61 14.40
N LEU A 199 3.31 -5.45 15.26
CA LEU A 199 2.61 -6.37 16.15
C LEU A 199 2.89 -6.03 17.61
N ASN A 200 1.82 -5.82 18.38
CA ASN A 200 1.89 -5.81 19.83
C ASN A 200 1.78 -7.23 20.33
N VAL A 201 2.84 -7.72 20.96
CA VAL A 201 2.94 -9.09 21.49
C VAL A 201 3.03 -9.04 23.01
N ASN A 202 2.23 -9.85 23.70
CA ASN A 202 2.30 -9.97 25.16
C ASN A 202 3.60 -10.65 25.62
N TYR A 203 4.06 -10.34 26.83
CA TYR A 203 5.30 -10.86 27.39
C TYR A 203 5.30 -12.40 27.42
N GLY A 204 6.32 -13.03 26.80
CA GLY A 204 6.51 -14.49 26.76
C GLY A 204 6.27 -15.17 25.41
N LEU A 205 5.79 -14.44 24.40
CA LEU A 205 5.57 -14.93 23.04
C LEU A 205 6.64 -14.38 22.08
N SER A 206 7.13 -15.25 21.19
CA SER A 206 7.96 -14.87 20.05
C SER A 206 7.16 -15.02 18.76
N VAL A 207 7.32 -14.08 17.84
CA VAL A 207 6.60 -14.06 16.57
C VAL A 207 7.61 -14.02 15.44
N ASP A 208 7.48 -14.98 14.53
CA ASP A 208 8.22 -15.01 13.27
C ASP A 208 7.25 -14.76 12.11
N ILE A 209 7.75 -14.07 11.09
CA ILE A 209 6.94 -13.60 9.97
C ILE A 209 7.65 -14.02 8.71
N SER A 210 6.89 -14.55 7.77
CA SER A 210 7.33 -14.91 6.42
C SER A 210 6.39 -14.30 5.40
N PHE A 211 6.92 -13.56 4.43
CA PHE A 211 6.15 -13.13 3.27
C PHE A 211 6.09 -14.27 2.24
N ILE A 212 4.91 -14.53 1.68
CA ILE A 212 4.68 -15.63 0.74
C ILE A 212 4.64 -15.07 -0.70
N GLU A 213 3.83 -14.03 -0.93
CA GLU A 213 3.62 -13.39 -2.25
C GLU A 213 3.49 -11.88 -2.16
#